data_AF-G6YV01-F1
#
_entry.id   AF-G6YV01-F1
#
_cell.length_a   1.000
_cell.length_b   1.000
_cell.length_c   1.000
_cell.angle_alpha   90.00
_cell.angle_beta   90.00
_cell.angle_gamma   90.00
#
_symmetry.space_group_name_H-M   'P 1'
#
loop_
_entity.id
_entity.type
_entity.pdbx_description
1 polymer ?
#
loop_
_entity_poly.entity_id
_entity_poly.type
_entity_poly.pdbx_seq_one_letter_code
_entity_poly.pdbx_strand_id
1 'polypeptide(L)'
;MMSINNLLTHFSNLLFLYWEDLLLLVKEDSSGSLKDDWLQANWELIVEGLLDDKNIVLNVYGDGADCNGESSRVLYPDRQQTHRLICKPLVGKHVYDVLNEQSLDVTQDDIVFDRFVSIGDDGWYYELPPFNKILGEFSGEAVVVDFSGVDVRLQPLKVS
;
A
#
# COMPACT_ATOMS: atom_id res chain seq x y z
N MET A 1 -4.49 -19.98 7.03
CA MET A 1 -4.90 -19.10 5.93
C MET A 1 -4.93 -17.68 6.48
N MET A 2 -4.17 -16.75 5.90
CA MET A 2 -4.06 -15.39 6.43
C MET A 2 -5.03 -14.46 5.70
N SER A 3 -5.78 -13.64 6.42
CA SER A 3 -6.59 -12.58 5.80
C SER A 3 -5.68 -11.50 5.19
N ILE A 4 -6.21 -10.74 4.23
CA ILE A 4 -5.48 -9.60 3.65
C ILE A 4 -5.02 -8.60 4.71
N ASN A 5 -5.85 -8.29 5.72
CA ASN A 5 -5.45 -7.43 6.84
C ASN A 5 -4.27 -7.99 7.65
N ASN A 6 -4.18 -9.32 7.83
CA ASN A 6 -3.02 -9.94 8.49
C ASN A 6 -1.77 -9.82 7.62
N LEU A 7 -1.87 -10.07 6.31
CA LEU A 7 -0.74 -9.91 5.38
C LEU A 7 -0.23 -8.47 5.35
N LEU A 8 -1.15 -7.50 5.31
CA LEU A 8 -0.86 -6.07 5.37
C LEU A 8 -0.22 -5.67 6.71
N THR A 9 -0.65 -6.27 7.82
CA THR A 9 -0.01 -6.09 9.12
C THR A 9 1.42 -6.62 9.11
N HIS A 10 1.65 -7.81 8.54
CA HIS A 10 3.01 -8.35 8.41
C HIS A 10 3.90 -7.48 7.51
N PHE A 11 3.34 -6.96 6.42
CA PHE A 11 4.06 -6.07 5.51
C PHE A 11 4.41 -4.74 6.19
N SER A 12 3.45 -4.05 6.83
CA SER A 12 3.71 -2.82 7.61
C SER A 12 4.76 -3.05 8.71
N ASN A 13 4.70 -4.19 9.41
CA ASN A 13 5.73 -4.55 10.39
C ASN A 13 7.10 -4.77 9.76
N LEU A 14 7.16 -5.38 8.57
CA LEU A 14 8.42 -5.53 7.84
C LEU A 14 9.01 -4.16 7.49
N LEU A 15 8.17 -3.23 6.99
CA LEU A 15 8.60 -1.86 6.72
C LEU A 15 9.16 -1.23 7.98
N PHE A 16 8.42 -1.28 9.09
CA PHE A 16 8.85 -0.73 10.38
C PHE A 16 10.21 -1.30 10.83
N LEU A 17 10.40 -2.61 10.73
CA LEU A 17 11.60 -3.29 11.24
C LEU A 17 12.85 -3.03 10.39
N TYR A 18 12.71 -2.94 9.07
CA TYR A 18 13.84 -2.88 8.15
C TYR A 18 14.06 -1.50 7.52
N TRP A 19 13.21 -0.50 7.83
CA TRP A 19 13.30 0.80 7.17
C TRP A 19 14.66 1.47 7.32
N GLU A 20 15.21 1.49 8.55
CA GLU A 20 16.49 2.15 8.81
C GLU A 20 17.64 1.47 8.05
N ASP A 21 17.66 0.13 8.03
CA ASP A 21 18.65 -0.65 7.28
C ASP A 21 18.50 -0.42 5.77
N LEU A 22 17.27 -0.39 5.26
CA LEU A 22 17.00 -0.07 3.86
C LEU A 22 17.53 1.32 3.50
N LEU A 23 17.26 2.34 4.32
CA LEU A 23 17.74 3.71 4.08
C LEU A 23 19.28 3.82 4.08
N LEU A 24 19.98 2.94 4.80
CA LEU A 24 21.44 2.87 4.72
C LEU A 24 21.90 2.31 3.36
N LEU A 25 21.23 1.27 2.86
CA LEU A 25 21.55 0.69 1.56
C LEU A 25 21.21 1.65 0.41
N VAL A 26 20.10 2.37 0.51
CA VAL A 26 19.68 3.37 -0.49
C VAL A 26 20.69 4.50 -0.63
N LYS A 27 21.44 4.86 0.41
CA LYS A 27 22.51 5.87 0.32
C LYS A 27 23.68 5.41 -0.54
N GLU A 28 23.91 4.10 -0.62
CA GLU A 28 24.95 3.48 -1.44
C GLU A 28 24.43 3.08 -2.82
N ASP A 29 23.12 3.23 -3.06
CA ASP A 29 22.51 2.88 -4.34
C ASP A 29 22.79 3.95 -5.40
N SER A 30 23.35 3.50 -6.52
CA SER A 30 23.65 4.36 -7.67
C SER A 30 22.58 4.31 -8.76
N SER A 31 21.67 3.32 -8.74
CA SER A 31 20.55 3.30 -9.69
C SER A 31 19.44 4.26 -9.28
N GLY A 32 19.27 4.48 -7.97
CA GLY A 32 18.17 5.25 -7.41
C GLY A 32 16.86 4.47 -7.34
N SER A 33 16.85 3.20 -7.74
CA SER A 33 15.66 2.35 -7.80
C SER A 33 15.57 1.35 -6.65
N LEU A 34 16.65 1.17 -5.86
CA LEU A 34 16.73 0.10 -4.86
C LEU A 34 15.56 0.11 -3.88
N LYS A 35 15.15 1.30 -3.42
CA LYS A 35 14.05 1.45 -2.46
C LYS A 35 12.75 0.91 -3.05
N ASP A 36 12.38 1.38 -4.24
CA ASP A 36 11.09 1.06 -4.85
C ASP A 36 11.06 -0.39 -5.36
N ASP A 37 12.18 -0.88 -5.91
CA ASP A 37 12.37 -2.29 -6.27
C ASP A 37 12.22 -3.22 -5.05
N TRP A 38 12.82 -2.84 -3.92
CA TRP A 38 12.72 -3.62 -2.68
C TRP A 38 11.29 -3.62 -2.13
N LEU A 39 10.61 -2.47 -2.14
CA LEU A 39 9.23 -2.36 -1.67
C LEU A 39 8.30 -3.22 -2.51
N GLN A 40 8.36 -3.08 -3.83
CA GLN A 40 7.54 -3.85 -4.76
C GLN A 40 7.85 -5.34 -4.68
N ALA A 41 9.13 -5.75 -4.59
CA ALA A 41 9.48 -7.17 -4.46
C ALA A 41 8.90 -7.79 -3.19
N ASN A 42 9.01 -7.09 -2.04
CA ASN A 42 8.47 -7.60 -0.78
C ASN A 42 6.94 -7.59 -0.77
N TRP A 43 6.31 -6.60 -1.42
CA TRP A 43 4.86 -6.58 -1.64
C TRP A 43 4.39 -7.82 -2.40
N GLU A 44 5.05 -8.14 -3.51
CA GLU A 44 4.74 -9.31 -4.33
C GLU A 44 4.98 -10.62 -3.59
N LEU A 45 6.02 -10.72 -2.76
CA LEU A 45 6.31 -11.93 -1.99
C LEU A 45 5.33 -12.16 -0.84
N ILE A 46 5.06 -11.12 -0.05
CA ILE A 46 4.36 -11.25 1.24
C ILE A 46 2.87 -11.04 1.07
N VAL A 47 2.48 -10.02 0.32
CA VAL A 47 1.06 -9.67 0.20
C VAL A 47 0.45 -10.49 -0.93
N GLU A 48 0.94 -10.36 -2.17
CA GLU A 48 0.38 -11.12 -3.29
C GLU A 48 0.69 -12.62 -3.18
N GLY A 49 1.95 -12.95 -2.91
CA GLY A 49 2.47 -14.32 -2.92
C GLY A 49 1.83 -15.23 -1.87
N LEU A 50 1.26 -14.67 -0.80
CA LEU A 50 0.58 -15.41 0.26
C LEU A 50 -0.95 -15.36 0.18
N LEU A 51 -1.54 -14.68 -0.82
CA LEU A 51 -2.96 -14.82 -1.12
C LEU A 51 -3.30 -16.25 -1.55
N ASP A 52 -4.51 -16.69 -1.23
CA ASP A 52 -4.95 -18.06 -1.55
C ASP A 52 -5.13 -18.28 -3.05
N ASP A 53 -5.74 -17.31 -3.73
CA ASP A 53 -5.91 -17.34 -5.18
C ASP A 53 -4.69 -16.73 -5.88
N LYS A 54 -3.89 -17.60 -6.50
CA LYS A 54 -2.69 -17.21 -7.24
C LYS A 54 -2.96 -16.45 -8.52
N ASN A 55 -4.21 -16.36 -8.97
CA ASN A 55 -4.61 -15.52 -10.10
C ASN A 55 -4.83 -14.06 -9.70
N ILE A 56 -4.93 -13.77 -8.40
CA ILE A 56 -4.98 -12.40 -7.91
C ILE A 56 -3.61 -11.75 -8.08
N VAL A 57 -3.64 -10.57 -8.67
CA VAL A 57 -2.50 -9.70 -8.95
C VAL A 57 -2.95 -8.32 -8.52
N LEU A 58 -2.31 -7.73 -7.51
CA LEU A 58 -2.75 -6.47 -6.94
C LEU A 58 -2.24 -5.29 -7.79
N ASN A 59 -2.69 -4.09 -7.47
CA ASN A 59 -1.99 -2.89 -7.91
C ASN A 59 -0.55 -2.90 -7.37
N VAL A 60 0.34 -2.20 -8.06
CA VAL A 60 1.69 -1.96 -7.57
C VAL A 60 1.64 -1.21 -6.24
N TYR A 61 2.63 -1.49 -5.39
CA TYR A 61 2.75 -0.80 -4.13
C TYR A 61 3.48 0.52 -4.33
N GLY A 62 2.81 1.63 -4.03
CA GLY A 62 3.36 2.94 -4.25
C GLY A 62 3.74 3.18 -5.71
N ASP A 63 4.99 3.56 -5.94
CA ASP A 63 5.49 3.91 -7.28
C ASP A 63 5.82 2.67 -8.12
N GLY A 64 5.86 1.48 -7.50
CA GLY A 64 6.27 0.23 -8.11
C GLY A 64 7.77 0.20 -8.46
N ALA A 65 8.22 -0.90 -9.05
CA ALA A 65 9.63 -1.12 -9.36
C ALA A 65 10.08 -0.37 -10.63
N ASP A 66 11.39 -0.14 -10.76
CA ASP A 66 12.04 0.37 -11.98
C ASP A 66 13.22 -0.52 -12.42
N CYS A 67 13.17 -1.80 -12.06
CA CYS A 67 14.14 -2.81 -12.51
C CYS A 67 13.75 -3.49 -13.82
N ASN A 68 12.49 -3.36 -14.26
CA ASN A 68 11.97 -3.97 -15.48
C ASN A 68 11.33 -2.87 -16.35
N GLY A 69 12.03 -2.40 -17.38
CA GLY A 69 11.65 -1.15 -18.08
C GLY A 69 10.22 -1.06 -18.65
N GLU A 70 9.54 -2.19 -18.92
CA GLU A 70 8.13 -2.19 -19.38
C GLU A 70 7.11 -2.48 -18.26
N SER A 71 7.56 -2.73 -17.03
CA SER A 71 6.71 -3.18 -15.93
C SER A 71 7.21 -2.73 -14.57
N SER A 72 6.32 -2.15 -13.79
CA SER A 72 6.60 -1.79 -12.39
C SER A 72 6.53 -2.99 -11.42
N ARG A 73 6.67 -4.22 -11.93
CA ARG A 73 6.68 -5.48 -11.16
C ARG A 73 8.07 -6.08 -11.16
N VAL A 74 8.40 -6.85 -10.13
CA VAL A 74 9.75 -7.45 -9.98
C VAL A 74 9.76 -8.92 -10.40
N LEU A 75 8.93 -9.74 -9.76
CA LEU A 75 8.99 -11.21 -9.89
C LEU A 75 8.30 -11.72 -11.15
N TYR A 76 7.21 -11.07 -11.55
CA TYR A 76 6.40 -11.46 -12.70
C TYR A 76 6.07 -10.23 -13.56
N PRO A 77 7.05 -9.70 -14.31
CA PRO A 77 6.90 -8.46 -15.08
C PRO A 77 5.71 -8.45 -16.04
N ASP A 78 5.39 -9.61 -16.64
CA ASP A 78 4.33 -9.72 -17.64
C ASP A 78 2.91 -9.80 -17.05
N ARG A 79 2.77 -9.95 -15.71
CA ARG A 79 1.45 -10.13 -15.09
C ARG A 79 0.71 -8.81 -14.95
N GLN A 80 -0.48 -8.76 -15.52
CA GLN A 80 -1.38 -7.62 -15.39
C GLN A 80 -2.15 -7.66 -14.07
N GLN A 81 -2.35 -6.48 -13.48
CA GLN A 81 -3.20 -6.30 -12.31
C GLN A 81 -4.63 -6.79 -12.57
N THR A 82 -5.21 -7.47 -11.58
CA THR A 82 -6.57 -8.02 -11.64
C THR A 82 -7.45 -7.49 -10.51
N HIS A 83 -6.84 -7.05 -9.41
CA HIS A 83 -7.53 -6.56 -8.23
C HIS A 83 -6.83 -5.33 -7.66
N ARG A 84 -7.59 -4.48 -6.97
CA ARG A 84 -7.07 -3.44 -6.10
C ARG A 84 -7.47 -3.70 -4.66
N LEU A 85 -6.81 -3.01 -3.74
CA LEU A 85 -7.18 -2.98 -2.34
C LEU A 85 -8.01 -1.72 -2.07
N ILE A 86 -9.12 -1.90 -1.34
CA ILE A 86 -9.98 -0.80 -0.91
C ILE A 86 -10.12 -0.79 0.61
N CYS A 87 -10.14 0.39 1.21
CA CYS A 87 -10.35 0.56 2.64
C CYS A 87 -11.83 0.81 2.92
N LYS A 88 -12.43 -0.04 3.75
CA LYS A 88 -13.81 0.10 4.23
C LYS A 88 -13.83 0.52 5.69
N PRO A 89 -14.85 1.26 6.15
CA PRO A 89 -15.02 1.54 7.56
C PRO A 89 -15.23 0.24 8.32
N LEU A 90 -14.66 0.15 9.52
CA LEU A 90 -15.09 -0.85 10.48
C LEU A 90 -16.57 -0.62 10.85
N VAL A 91 -17.27 -1.70 11.21
CA VAL A 91 -18.72 -1.64 11.51
C VAL A 91 -19.03 -0.57 12.55
N GLY A 92 -19.90 0.38 12.18
CA GLY A 92 -20.33 1.48 13.05
C GLY A 92 -19.30 2.60 13.25
N LYS A 93 -18.20 2.60 12.48
CA LYS A 93 -17.20 3.68 12.48
C LYS A 93 -17.30 4.53 11.22
N HIS A 94 -16.88 5.80 11.36
CA HIS A 94 -16.58 6.67 10.23
C HIS A 94 -15.08 6.58 9.92
N VAL A 95 -14.71 6.84 8.67
CA VAL A 95 -13.31 7.01 8.28
C VAL A 95 -12.97 8.48 8.33
N TYR A 96 -11.87 8.83 9.00
CA TYR A 96 -11.36 10.19 9.09
C TYR A 96 -10.08 10.29 8.26
N ASP A 97 -10.06 11.26 7.36
CA ASP A 97 -8.89 11.65 6.62
C ASP A 97 -8.06 12.62 7.44
N VAL A 98 -6.89 12.16 7.87
CA VAL A 98 -5.97 12.91 8.71
C VAL A 98 -5.23 13.98 7.91
N LEU A 99 -5.04 13.78 6.60
CA LEU A 99 -4.31 14.73 5.75
C LEU A 99 -5.13 15.99 5.50
N ASN A 100 -6.42 15.83 5.15
CA ASN A 100 -7.31 16.95 4.85
C ASN A 100 -8.24 17.33 6.01
N GLU A 101 -8.03 16.73 7.18
CA GLU A 101 -8.77 16.98 8.42
C GLU A 101 -10.31 16.88 8.28
N GLN A 102 -10.79 15.85 7.58
CA GLN A 102 -12.22 15.69 7.28
C GLN A 102 -12.73 14.26 7.47
N SER A 103 -14.03 14.12 7.74
CA SER A 103 -14.70 12.81 7.74
C SER A 103 -15.10 12.43 6.32
N LEU A 104 -14.81 11.20 5.91
CA LEU A 104 -15.11 10.69 4.57
C LEU A 104 -16.45 9.95 4.54
N ASP A 105 -17.29 10.27 3.55
CA ASP A 105 -18.50 9.52 3.23
C ASP A 105 -18.20 8.40 2.22
N VAL A 106 -17.64 7.31 2.72
CA VAL A 106 -17.29 6.08 1.99
C VAL A 106 -18.48 5.29 1.44
N THR A 107 -19.69 5.86 1.48
CA THR A 107 -20.84 5.34 0.73
C THR A 107 -20.85 5.83 -0.72
N GLN A 108 -20.17 6.94 -1.01
CA GLN A 108 -20.11 7.56 -2.33
C GLN A 108 -18.99 6.98 -3.19
N ASP A 109 -17.86 6.63 -2.57
CA ASP A 109 -16.70 6.06 -3.24
C ASP A 109 -15.88 5.17 -2.29
N ASP A 110 -14.94 4.42 -2.86
CA ASP A 110 -13.96 3.61 -2.13
C ASP A 110 -12.64 4.34 -1.98
N ILE A 111 -12.02 4.24 -0.80
CA ILE A 111 -10.63 4.65 -0.63
C ILE A 111 -9.76 3.55 -1.23
N VAL A 112 -9.06 3.84 -2.32
CA VAL A 112 -8.13 2.91 -2.96
C VAL A 112 -6.80 2.98 -2.23
N PHE A 113 -6.35 1.86 -1.69
CA PHE A 113 -5.06 1.76 -1.01
C PHE A 113 -3.92 1.97 -2.00
N ASP A 114 -2.96 2.84 -1.64
CA ASP A 114 -1.70 3.04 -2.36
C ASP A 114 -0.53 2.41 -1.57
N ARG A 115 -0.22 3.00 -0.41
CA ARG A 115 0.92 2.59 0.41
C ARG A 115 0.73 2.87 1.89
N PHE A 116 1.67 2.37 2.70
CA PHE A 116 1.74 2.70 4.12
C PHE A 116 2.57 3.94 4.34
N VAL A 117 2.09 4.81 5.23
CA VAL A 117 2.74 6.09 5.58
C VAL A 117 2.58 6.37 7.08
N SER A 118 3.23 7.44 7.51
CA SER A 118 3.05 8.09 8.80
C SER A 118 2.73 9.56 8.59
N ILE A 119 2.16 10.23 9.59
CA ILE A 119 1.94 11.69 9.56
C ILE A 119 3.01 12.34 10.45
N GLY A 120 3.69 13.35 9.90
CA GLY A 120 4.65 14.17 10.63
C GLY A 120 3.98 15.25 11.47
N ASP A 121 4.76 15.89 12.34
CA ASP A 121 4.29 16.99 13.20
C ASP A 121 3.86 18.24 12.41
N ASP A 122 4.23 18.32 11.14
CA ASP A 122 3.85 19.36 10.18
C ASP A 122 2.53 19.06 9.44
N GLY A 123 1.88 17.93 9.75
CA GLY A 123 0.63 17.50 9.13
C GLY A 123 0.79 16.80 7.78
N TRP A 124 2.00 16.69 7.23
CA TRP A 124 2.24 15.99 5.98
C TRP A 124 2.50 14.50 6.20
N TYR A 125 2.23 13.70 5.17
CA TYR A 125 2.53 12.28 5.20
C TYR A 125 3.96 11.99 4.72
N TYR A 126 4.54 10.93 5.29
CA TYR A 126 5.88 10.48 4.99
C TYR A 126 5.93 8.95 4.91
N GLU A 127 6.71 8.43 3.97
CA GLU A 127 7.07 7.02 3.89
C GLU A 127 8.17 6.72 4.91
N LEU A 128 7.80 6.72 6.19
CA LEU A 128 8.67 6.52 7.34
C LEU A 128 7.92 5.73 8.43
N PRO A 129 8.64 5.06 9.37
CA PRO A 129 8.05 4.48 10.57
C PRO A 129 7.14 5.47 11.32
N PRO A 130 6.04 5.02 11.95
CA PRO A 130 5.68 3.63 12.22
C PRO A 130 4.86 2.89 11.14
N PHE A 131 4.58 3.48 9.96
CA PHE A 131 3.77 2.83 8.91
C PHE A 131 2.38 2.38 9.35
N ASN A 132 1.75 3.18 10.23
CA ASN A 132 0.46 2.86 10.86
C ASN A 132 -0.76 3.51 10.16
N LYS A 133 -0.53 4.26 9.09
CA LYS A 133 -1.56 4.89 8.27
C LYS A 133 -1.44 4.42 6.83
N ILE A 134 -2.55 4.53 6.11
CA ILE A 134 -2.65 4.21 4.69
C ILE A 134 -2.80 5.52 3.93
N LEU A 135 -1.90 5.75 2.98
CA LEU A 135 -2.14 6.69 1.89
C LEU A 135 -3.04 6.00 0.87
N GLY A 136 -4.06 6.70 0.41
CA GLY A 136 -4.93 6.21 -0.64
C GLY A 136 -5.55 7.34 -1.45
N GLU A 137 -6.35 6.96 -2.44
CA GLU A 137 -7.13 7.88 -3.26
C GLU A 137 -8.62 7.74 -2.94
N PHE A 138 -9.30 8.86 -2.76
CA PHE A 138 -10.76 8.92 -2.59
C PHE A 138 -11.31 10.03 -3.48
N SER A 139 -12.18 9.70 -4.44
CA SER A 139 -12.75 10.67 -5.38
C SER A 139 -11.71 11.51 -6.16
N GLY A 140 -10.55 10.91 -6.45
CA GLY A 140 -9.44 11.56 -7.18
C GLY A 140 -8.53 12.43 -6.30
N GLU A 141 -8.74 12.46 -4.99
CA GLU A 141 -7.90 13.19 -4.04
C GLU A 141 -7.11 12.24 -3.14
N ALA A 142 -5.90 12.65 -2.78
CA ALA A 142 -5.08 11.91 -1.82
C ALA A 142 -5.66 12.06 -0.41
N VAL A 143 -5.84 10.95 0.28
CA VAL A 143 -6.33 10.88 1.66
C VAL A 143 -5.43 9.99 2.50
N VAL A 144 -5.36 10.26 3.81
CA VAL A 144 -4.58 9.45 4.75
C VAL A 144 -5.46 8.99 5.90
N VAL A 145 -5.57 7.67 6.08
CA VAL A 145 -6.47 7.08 7.07
C VAL A 145 -5.71 6.16 8.02
N ASP A 146 -6.18 6.04 9.26
CA ASP A 146 -5.61 5.10 10.23
C ASP A 146 -5.83 3.65 9.77
N PHE A 147 -4.75 2.87 9.67
CA PHE A 147 -4.86 1.47 9.27
C PHE A 147 -5.73 0.67 10.25
N SER A 148 -5.59 0.93 11.55
CA SER A 148 -6.42 0.29 12.59
C SER A 148 -7.90 0.74 12.56
N GLY A 149 -8.22 1.79 11.80
CA GLY A 149 -9.56 2.34 11.66
C GLY A 149 -10.37 1.72 10.51
N VAL A 150 -9.75 0.93 9.64
CA VAL A 150 -10.34 0.41 8.40
C VAL A 150 -10.23 -1.10 8.28
N ASP A 151 -11.13 -1.68 7.49
CA ASP A 151 -11.07 -3.07 7.01
C ASP A 151 -10.66 -3.04 5.54
N VAL A 152 -9.49 -3.57 5.21
CA VAL A 152 -9.01 -3.61 3.83
C VAL A 152 -9.57 -4.84 3.11
N ARG A 153 -10.05 -4.64 1.88
CA ARG A 153 -10.69 -5.69 1.08
C ARG A 153 -10.13 -5.73 -0.34
N LEU A 154 -10.15 -6.93 -0.91
CA LEU A 154 -9.87 -7.15 -2.33
C LEU A 154 -11.07 -6.71 -3.16
N GLN A 155 -10.84 -5.94 -4.22
CA GLN A 155 -11.85 -5.56 -5.20
C GLN A 155 -11.35 -5.89 -6.61
N PRO A 156 -12.06 -6.73 -7.38
CA PRO A 156 -11.71 -6.99 -8.78
C PRO A 156 -11.73 -5.70 -9.59
N LEU A 157 -10.73 -5.52 -10.46
CA LEU A 157 -10.74 -4.47 -11.46
C LEU A 157 -11.77 -4.83 -12.53
N LYS A 158 -12.58 -3.86 -12.94
CA LYS A 158 -13.48 -4.06 -14.09
C LYS A 158 -12.62 -4.18 -15.33
N VAL A 159 -12.64 -5.34 -15.97
CA VAL A 159 -12.07 -5.51 -17.30
C VAL A 159 -12.91 -4.65 -18.24
N SER A 160 -12.30 -3.59 -18.77
CA SER A 160 -12.88 -2.73 -19.81
C SER A 160 -13.07 -3.49 -21.11
#